data_AF-A0A8J2MT35-F1
#
_entry.id   AF-A0A8J2MT35-F1
#
_cell.length_a   1.000
_cell.length_b   1.000
_cell.length_c   1.000
_cell.angle_alpha   90.00
_cell.angle_beta   90.00
_cell.angle_gamma   90.00
#
_symmetry.space_group_name_H-M   'P 1'
#
loop_
_entity.id
_entity.type
_entity.pdbx_description
1 polymer ?
#
loop_
_entity_poly.entity_id
_entity_poly.type
_entity_poly.pdbx_seq_one_letter_code
_entity_poly.pdbx_strand_id
1 'polypeptide(L)'
;MVDTNKEISEQQTTSKFAGEAFDVGNVRTVFAGASKDNMKRSDRVILLVGLTGSNKSNLIDCMCNYFYGAKFDGVQYKIADEIFDRQSTPMKSITKYVFNATIMPFRPIIIDTPEIASDSEIPTKEATTDILHNFINENQHISALCIVLKLDEKSINEDEKMIREVSCQISIIELAIDLIAYSIN
;
A
#
# COMPACT_ATOMS: atom_id res chain seq x y z
N MET A 1 -48.46 9.36 -6.35
CA MET A 1 -47.05 9.75 -6.22
C MET A 1 -46.43 8.72 -5.29
N VAL A 2 -45.50 7.92 -5.81
CA VAL A 2 -44.74 6.94 -5.02
C VAL A 2 -43.48 7.66 -4.59
N ASP A 3 -43.37 7.98 -3.30
CA ASP A 3 -42.17 8.55 -2.72
C ASP A 3 -41.00 7.57 -2.93
N THR A 4 -40.11 7.95 -3.84
CA THR A 4 -38.93 7.16 -4.19
C THR A 4 -37.74 7.72 -3.40
N ASN A 5 -37.84 7.71 -2.07
CA ASN A 5 -36.68 7.93 -1.22
C ASN A 5 -35.92 6.62 -1.11
N LYS A 6 -35.11 6.35 -2.13
CA LYS A 6 -34.05 5.34 -2.05
C LYS A 6 -32.99 5.92 -1.11
N GLU A 7 -33.12 5.65 0.18
CA GLU A 7 -32.05 5.84 1.15
C GLU A 7 -30.82 5.10 0.61
N ILE A 8 -29.87 5.87 0.10
CA ILE A 8 -28.52 5.37 -0.15
C ILE A 8 -27.96 5.16 1.25
N SER A 9 -27.99 3.91 1.73
CA SER A 9 -27.37 3.56 3.00
C SER A 9 -25.91 3.98 2.94
N GLU A 10 -25.53 5.00 3.72
CA GLU A 10 -24.13 5.36 3.91
C GLU A 10 -23.42 4.12 4.46
N GLN A 11 -22.55 3.49 3.65
CA GLN A 11 -21.73 2.38 4.12
C GLN A 11 -20.85 2.90 5.25
N GLN A 12 -21.11 2.43 6.46
CA GLN A 12 -20.38 2.83 7.65
C GLN A 12 -18.90 2.41 7.52
N THR A 13 -17.99 3.38 7.47
CA THR A 13 -16.54 3.14 7.48
C THR A 13 -15.98 3.25 8.90
N THR A 14 -15.04 2.38 9.27
CA THR A 14 -14.37 2.41 10.57
C THR A 14 -12.86 2.31 10.40
N SER A 15 -12.13 3.24 11.02
CA SER A 15 -10.67 3.18 11.09
C SER A 15 -10.21 1.96 11.88
N LYS A 16 -9.14 1.31 11.41
CA LYS A 16 -8.44 0.25 12.14
C LYS A 16 -7.18 0.73 12.83
N PHE A 17 -6.89 2.04 12.85
CA PHE A 17 -5.73 2.58 13.53
C PHE A 17 -5.67 2.14 14.99
N ALA A 18 -4.52 1.63 15.42
CA ALA A 18 -4.27 1.25 16.80
C ALA A 18 -2.97 1.84 17.36
N GLY A 19 -2.24 2.63 16.56
CA GLY A 19 -1.03 3.33 16.98
C GLY A 19 0.00 3.39 15.86
N GLU A 20 1.07 4.14 16.12
CA GLU A 20 2.22 4.25 15.22
C GLU A 20 3.54 4.27 15.99
N ALA A 21 4.61 3.91 15.29
CA ALA A 21 5.98 4.02 15.74
C ALA A 21 6.85 4.53 14.58
N PHE A 22 7.95 5.21 14.92
CA PHE A 22 8.93 5.69 13.94
C PHE A 22 10.22 4.93 14.18
N ASP A 23 10.60 4.11 13.20
CA ASP A 23 11.81 3.30 13.26
C ASP A 23 13.01 4.07 12.69
N VAL A 24 14.22 3.56 12.94
CA VAL A 24 15.45 4.08 12.34
C VAL A 24 15.37 3.89 10.81
N GLY A 25 15.84 4.86 10.02
CA GLY A 25 15.81 4.77 8.55
C GLY A 25 14.56 5.35 7.88
N ASN A 26 13.88 6.31 8.52
CA ASN A 26 12.70 7.02 7.98
C ASN A 26 11.48 6.11 7.67
N VAL A 27 11.39 4.95 8.32
CA VAL A 27 10.24 4.04 8.20
C VAL A 27 9.20 4.38 9.27
N ARG A 28 7.96 4.62 8.84
CA ARG A 28 6.80 4.75 9.73
C ARG A 28 6.11 3.40 9.85
N THR A 29 5.94 2.90 11.06
CA THR A 29 5.17 1.69 11.35
C THR A 29 3.78 2.06 11.87
N VAL A 30 2.73 1.61 11.20
CA VAL A 30 1.32 1.79 11.58
C VAL A 30 0.76 0.44 12.04
N PHE A 31 0.17 0.41 13.23
CA PHE A 31 -0.47 -0.78 13.79
C PHE A 31 -1.97 -0.74 13.53
N ALA A 32 -2.51 -1.80 12.94
CA ALA A 32 -3.94 -1.96 12.72
C ALA A 32 -4.55 -2.96 13.72
N GLY A 33 -5.76 -2.68 14.18
CA GLY A 33 -6.58 -3.53 15.06
C GLY A 33 -6.15 -3.51 16.52
N ALA A 34 -4.87 -3.72 16.80
CA ALA A 34 -4.27 -3.62 18.12
C ALA A 34 -2.81 -3.15 18.04
N SER A 35 -2.32 -2.42 19.04
CA SER A 35 -0.92 -1.95 19.09
C SER A 35 0.10 -3.07 19.35
N LYS A 36 -0.35 -4.23 19.83
CA LYS A 36 0.47 -5.43 20.04
C LYS A 36 -0.28 -6.66 19.50
N ASP A 37 0.46 -7.61 18.94
CA ASP A 37 -0.11 -8.92 18.61
C ASP A 37 0.05 -9.87 19.80
N ASN A 38 -1.07 -10.42 20.27
CA ASN A 38 -1.07 -11.44 21.33
C ASN A 38 -1.14 -12.86 20.75
N MET A 39 -1.24 -13.00 19.42
CA MET A 39 -1.28 -14.28 18.73
C MET A 39 0.12 -14.69 18.26
N LYS A 40 0.55 -15.90 18.58
CA LYS A 40 1.83 -16.44 18.09
C LYS A 40 1.64 -17.02 16.69
N ARG A 41 2.10 -16.28 15.67
CA ARG A 41 2.00 -16.64 14.25
C ARG A 41 3.17 -16.04 13.47
N SER A 42 3.51 -16.63 12.32
CA SER A 42 4.59 -16.14 11.46
C SER A 42 4.18 -14.87 10.72
N ASP A 43 5.14 -14.01 10.43
CA ASP A 43 4.94 -12.82 9.61
C ASP A 43 4.88 -13.18 8.11
N ARG A 44 3.98 -12.51 7.39
CA ARG A 44 3.94 -12.52 5.92
C ARG A 44 4.00 -11.08 5.43
N VAL A 45 5.13 -10.74 4.82
CA VAL A 45 5.45 -9.38 4.38
C VAL A 45 5.14 -9.26 2.89
N ILE A 46 4.30 -8.28 2.54
CA ILE A 46 3.95 -7.94 1.17
C ILE A 46 4.56 -6.57 0.87
N LEU A 47 5.46 -6.50 -0.10
CA LEU A 47 6.02 -5.24 -0.59
C LEU A 47 5.14 -4.70 -1.72
N LEU A 48 4.66 -3.45 -1.58
CA LEU A 48 3.72 -2.84 -2.53
C LEU A 48 4.39 -1.75 -3.35
N VAL A 49 4.54 -1.97 -4.66
CA VAL A 49 5.19 -1.05 -5.60
C VAL A 49 4.17 -0.56 -6.61
N GLY A 50 4.16 0.75 -6.90
CA GLY A 50 3.17 1.36 -7.78
C GLY A 50 3.46 2.83 -8.05
N LEU A 51 3.00 3.33 -9.20
CA LEU A 51 3.17 4.72 -9.62
C LEU A 51 2.34 5.65 -8.73
N THR A 52 2.63 6.95 -8.78
CA THR A 52 1.71 7.98 -8.31
C THR A 52 0.33 7.78 -8.90
N GLY A 53 -0.69 7.76 -8.02
CA GLY A 53 -2.08 7.58 -8.45
C GLY A 53 -2.46 6.16 -8.89
N SER A 54 -1.62 5.15 -8.62
CA SER A 54 -1.95 3.72 -8.86
C SER A 54 -2.97 3.14 -7.88
N ASN A 55 -3.45 3.93 -6.91
CA ASN A 55 -4.43 3.53 -5.89
C ASN A 55 -3.91 2.47 -4.89
N LYS A 56 -2.61 2.46 -4.58
CA LYS A 56 -2.02 1.62 -3.51
C LYS A 56 -2.81 1.70 -2.20
N SER A 57 -3.18 2.90 -1.77
CA SER A 57 -3.97 3.13 -0.56
C SER A 57 -5.33 2.42 -0.58
N ASN A 58 -6.03 2.41 -1.71
CA ASN A 58 -7.28 1.68 -1.84
C ASN A 58 -7.03 0.16 -1.74
N LEU A 59 -5.95 -0.35 -2.34
CA LEU A 59 -5.59 -1.76 -2.22
C LEU A 59 -5.22 -2.14 -0.78
N ILE A 60 -4.54 -1.26 -0.04
CA ILE A 60 -4.25 -1.44 1.39
C ILE A 60 -5.56 -1.52 2.20
N ASP A 61 -6.53 -0.64 1.95
CA ASP A 61 -7.85 -0.70 2.58
C ASP A 61 -8.61 -1.99 2.19
N CYS A 62 -8.54 -2.42 0.92
CA CYS A 62 -9.11 -3.70 0.49
C CYS A 62 -8.48 -4.90 1.22
N MET A 63 -7.15 -4.93 1.33
CA MET A 63 -6.42 -5.95 2.07
C MET A 63 -6.78 -5.91 3.57
N CYS A 64 -6.95 -4.73 4.15
CA CYS A 64 -7.42 -4.55 5.53
C CYS A 64 -8.79 -5.23 5.73
N ASN A 65 -9.75 -4.96 4.84
CA ASN A 65 -11.07 -5.59 4.87
C ASN A 65 -10.99 -7.11 4.75
N TYR A 66 -10.17 -7.62 3.83
CA TYR A 66 -9.92 -9.05 3.68
C TYR A 66 -9.33 -9.68 4.95
N PHE A 67 -8.29 -9.07 5.54
CA PHE A 67 -7.61 -9.60 6.73
C PHE A 67 -8.51 -9.62 7.97
N TYR A 68 -9.47 -8.69 8.10
CA TYR A 68 -10.42 -8.67 9.21
C TYR A 68 -11.75 -9.38 8.89
N GLY A 69 -11.89 -9.98 7.71
CA GLY A 69 -13.11 -10.70 7.32
C GLY A 69 -14.34 -9.80 7.19
N ALA A 70 -14.16 -8.56 6.73
CA ALA A 70 -15.27 -7.65 6.48
C ALA A 70 -16.25 -8.24 5.45
N LYS A 71 -17.55 -8.04 5.68
CA LYS A 71 -18.60 -8.43 4.74
C LYS A 71 -18.92 -7.28 3.80
N PHE A 72 -19.40 -7.61 2.61
CA PHE A 72 -19.74 -6.62 1.58
C PHE A 72 -20.87 -5.67 2.00
N ASP A 73 -21.86 -6.17 2.74
CA ASP A 73 -22.98 -5.44 3.31
C ASP A 73 -22.72 -4.90 4.73
N GLY A 74 -21.49 -5.08 5.22
CA GLY A 74 -21.09 -4.69 6.57
C GLY A 74 -20.27 -3.41 6.64
N VAL A 75 -19.77 -3.14 7.84
CA VAL A 75 -18.82 -2.05 8.11
C VAL A 75 -17.55 -2.27 7.29
N GLN A 76 -17.16 -1.25 6.54
CA GLN A 76 -15.90 -1.24 5.78
C GLN A 76 -14.78 -0.68 6.65
N TYR A 77 -13.60 -1.29 6.59
CA TYR A 77 -12.43 -0.87 7.34
C TYR A 77 -11.50 0.00 6.51
N LYS A 78 -10.86 0.98 7.16
CA LYS A 78 -9.82 1.84 6.57
C LYS A 78 -8.58 1.91 7.44
N ILE A 79 -7.42 2.09 6.80
CA ILE A 79 -6.12 2.27 7.47
C ILE A 79 -5.14 3.10 6.62
N ALA A 80 -5.31 3.14 5.29
CA ALA A 80 -4.39 3.83 4.42
C ALA A 80 -4.45 5.37 4.59
N ASP A 81 -3.31 6.03 4.38
CA ASP A 81 -3.14 7.49 4.46
C ASP A 81 -3.63 8.16 5.76
N GLU A 82 -3.81 7.41 6.84
CA GLU A 82 -4.11 7.99 8.14
C GLU A 82 -2.91 8.78 8.65
N ILE A 83 -3.10 10.08 8.84
CA ILE A 83 -2.10 11.00 9.41
C ILE A 83 -2.60 11.36 10.81
N PHE A 84 -1.88 10.90 11.83
CA PHE A 84 -2.27 11.11 13.21
C PHE A 84 -1.92 12.52 13.68
N ASP A 85 -0.65 12.91 13.50
CA ASP A 85 -0.18 14.26 13.80
C ASP A 85 0.56 14.84 12.59
N ARG A 86 0.00 15.90 12.00
CA ARG A 86 0.59 16.59 10.85
C ARG A 86 1.93 17.27 11.16
N GLN A 87 2.25 17.49 12.43
CA GLN A 87 3.50 18.13 12.85
C GLN A 87 4.65 17.13 13.02
N SER A 88 4.34 15.89 13.44
CA SER A 88 5.36 14.87 13.73
C SER A 88 5.36 13.68 12.77
N THR A 89 4.29 13.46 12.00
CA THR A 89 4.24 12.38 11.00
C THR A 89 5.13 12.76 9.81
N PRO A 90 6.23 12.03 9.54
CA PRO A 90 7.11 12.33 8.42
C PRO A 90 6.37 12.23 7.08
N MET A 91 6.61 13.19 6.19
CA MET A 91 6.16 13.10 4.79
C MET A 91 7.00 12.05 4.06
N LYS A 92 6.48 10.81 4.10
CA LYS A 92 6.82 9.54 3.42
C LYS A 92 8.29 9.32 2.98
N SER A 93 8.90 8.27 3.56
CA SER A 93 9.97 7.51 2.89
C SER A 93 9.65 6.01 2.74
N ILE A 94 9.03 5.33 3.72
CA ILE A 94 8.39 3.99 3.60
C ILE A 94 7.35 3.89 4.74
N THR A 95 6.16 3.30 4.49
CA THR A 95 5.18 3.01 5.55
C THR A 95 4.95 1.51 5.71
N LYS A 96 5.13 0.98 6.91
CA LYS A 96 4.89 -0.41 7.28
C LYS A 96 3.58 -0.55 8.03
N TYR A 97 2.61 -1.23 7.46
CA TYR A 97 1.34 -1.57 8.11
C TYR A 97 1.43 -2.95 8.74
N VAL A 98 1.26 -3.03 10.06
CA VAL A 98 1.26 -4.29 10.82
C VAL A 98 -0.16 -4.60 11.26
N PHE A 99 -0.73 -5.69 10.74
CA PHE A 99 -2.13 -6.06 11.00
C PHE A 99 -2.23 -7.09 12.12
N ASN A 100 -2.63 -6.63 13.31
CA ASN A 100 -2.75 -7.45 14.51
C ASN A 100 -4.20 -7.91 14.73
N ALA A 101 -4.41 -8.99 15.47
CA ALA A 101 -5.74 -9.53 15.78
C ALA A 101 -6.63 -9.75 14.53
N THR A 102 -6.02 -10.17 13.42
CA THR A 102 -6.71 -10.49 12.16
C THR A 102 -7.21 -11.93 12.17
N ILE A 103 -8.12 -12.27 11.26
CA ILE A 103 -8.61 -13.66 11.09
C ILE A 103 -7.61 -14.54 10.33
N MET A 104 -6.50 -13.99 9.86
CA MET A 104 -5.51 -14.69 9.06
C MET A 104 -4.66 -15.65 9.91
N PRO A 105 -4.27 -16.83 9.38
CA PRO A 105 -3.42 -17.80 10.09
C PRO A 105 -1.96 -17.35 10.24
N PHE A 106 -1.60 -16.20 9.68
CA PHE A 106 -0.31 -15.53 9.77
C PHE A 106 -0.53 -14.05 10.11
N ARG A 107 0.51 -13.33 10.53
CA ARG A 107 0.43 -11.87 10.74
C ARG A 107 0.74 -11.15 9.43
N PRO A 108 -0.24 -10.49 8.79
CA PRO A 108 0.00 -9.75 7.56
C PRO A 108 0.77 -8.47 7.87
N ILE A 109 1.76 -8.17 7.04
CA ILE A 109 2.52 -6.92 7.06
C ILE A 109 2.56 -6.39 5.62
N ILE A 110 2.13 -5.15 5.41
CA ILE A 110 2.25 -4.47 4.12
C ILE A 110 3.32 -3.40 4.23
N ILE A 111 4.27 -3.39 3.31
CA ILE A 111 5.23 -2.31 3.13
C ILE A 111 4.78 -1.47 1.95
N ASP A 112 4.24 -0.30 2.26
CA ASP A 112 3.90 0.72 1.27
C ASP A 112 5.12 1.61 0.99
N THR A 113 5.46 1.67 -0.27
CA THR A 113 6.62 2.41 -0.76
C THR A 113 6.20 3.81 -1.18
N PRO A 114 7.11 4.79 -1.26
CA PRO A 114 6.84 6.05 -1.93
C PRO A 114 6.29 5.80 -3.32
N GLU A 115 5.47 6.73 -3.77
CA GLU A 115 4.99 6.69 -5.13
C GLU A 115 6.12 6.94 -6.11
N ILE A 116 6.19 6.12 -7.16
CA ILE A 116 7.09 6.36 -8.28
C ILE A 116 6.39 7.39 -9.18
N ALA A 117 6.91 8.62 -9.24
CA ALA A 117 6.29 9.68 -10.01
C ALA A 117 6.33 9.36 -11.52
N SER A 118 5.21 9.54 -12.22
CA SER A 118 5.08 9.27 -13.66
C SER A 118 5.95 10.16 -14.54
N ASP A 119 6.12 11.42 -14.13
CA ASP A 119 6.90 12.44 -14.86
C ASP A 119 8.26 12.72 -14.18
N SER A 120 8.73 11.82 -13.31
CA SER A 120 10.01 12.01 -12.64
C SER A 120 11.18 12.01 -13.62
N GLU A 121 12.09 12.97 -13.44
CA GLU A 121 13.44 12.88 -13.99
C GLU A 121 14.14 11.62 -13.42
N ILE A 122 15.05 11.02 -14.19
CA ILE A 122 15.89 9.86 -13.81
C ILE A 122 16.30 9.82 -12.32
N PRO A 123 16.78 10.92 -11.69
CA PRO A 123 17.17 10.92 -10.28
C PRO A 123 16.07 10.56 -9.26
N THR A 124 14.78 10.79 -9.56
CA THR A 124 13.69 10.41 -8.63
C THR A 124 13.36 8.92 -8.69
N LYS A 125 13.62 8.28 -9.84
CA LYS A 125 13.56 6.82 -9.98
C LYS A 125 14.69 6.17 -9.20
N GLU A 126 15.93 6.65 -9.37
CA GLU A 126 17.11 6.14 -8.64
C GLU A 126 16.93 6.24 -7.12
N ALA A 127 16.46 7.39 -6.60
CA ALA A 127 16.22 7.53 -5.17
C ALA A 127 15.16 6.55 -4.63
N THR A 128 14.10 6.28 -5.40
CA THR A 128 13.07 5.32 -4.99
C THR A 128 13.61 3.89 -5.04
N THR A 129 14.39 3.57 -6.07
CA THR A 129 15.08 2.29 -6.22
C THR A 129 16.07 2.06 -5.08
N ASP A 130 16.87 3.05 -4.70
CA ASP A 130 17.83 2.97 -3.60
C ASP A 130 17.14 2.77 -2.24
N ILE A 131 16.05 3.51 -1.98
CA ILE A 131 15.24 3.34 -0.77
C ILE A 131 14.69 1.90 -0.69
N LEU A 132 14.20 1.37 -1.81
CA LEU A 132 13.71 0.00 -1.89
C LEU A 132 14.84 -1.02 -1.72
N HIS A 133 15.98 -0.83 -2.37
CA HIS A 133 17.15 -1.71 -2.23
C HIS A 133 17.62 -1.77 -0.79
N ASN A 134 17.81 -0.61 -0.14
CA ASN A 134 18.23 -0.56 1.26
C ASN A 134 17.20 -1.27 2.15
N PHE A 135 15.91 -1.05 1.91
CA PHE A 135 14.87 -1.72 2.67
C PHE A 135 14.89 -3.24 2.49
N ILE A 136 15.02 -3.76 1.27
CA ILE A 136 15.11 -5.21 1.01
C ILE A 136 16.36 -5.81 1.68
N ASN A 137 17.49 -5.13 1.58
CA ASN A 137 18.76 -5.59 2.15
C ASN A 137 18.69 -5.69 3.68
N GLU A 138 18.07 -4.70 4.32
CA GLU A 138 17.84 -4.71 5.76
C GLU A 138 16.74 -5.71 6.17
N ASN A 139 15.78 -5.99 5.30
CA ASN A 139 14.61 -6.83 5.59
C ASN A 139 14.61 -8.11 4.72
N GLN A 140 15.33 -9.13 5.19
CA GLN A 140 15.57 -10.38 4.46
C GLN A 140 14.34 -11.30 4.26
N HIS A 141 13.12 -10.89 4.63
CA HIS A 141 11.95 -11.78 4.59
C HIS A 141 10.71 -11.12 3.96
N ILE A 142 10.77 -10.94 2.63
CA ILE A 142 9.61 -10.57 1.81
C ILE A 142 8.91 -11.85 1.34
N SER A 143 7.62 -11.98 1.64
CA SER A 143 6.81 -13.14 1.26
C SER A 143 6.16 -12.99 -0.12
N ALA A 144 5.90 -11.75 -0.55
CA ALA A 144 5.37 -11.45 -1.87
C ALA A 144 5.73 -10.02 -2.30
N LEU A 145 5.95 -9.85 -3.61
CA LEU A 145 5.99 -8.55 -4.27
C LEU A 145 4.66 -8.31 -4.97
N CYS A 146 4.04 -7.17 -4.70
CA CYS A 146 2.77 -6.77 -5.30
C CYS A 146 2.97 -5.50 -6.13
N ILE A 147 2.73 -5.62 -7.43
CA ILE A 147 2.83 -4.52 -8.38
C ILE A 147 1.43 -3.96 -8.63
N VAL A 148 1.23 -2.67 -8.35
CA VAL A 148 -0.04 -1.98 -8.56
C VAL A 148 0.04 -1.15 -9.83
N LEU A 149 -0.65 -1.61 -10.85
CA LEU A 149 -0.77 -0.94 -12.14
C LEU A 149 -2.10 -0.21 -12.22
N LYS A 150 -2.08 1.01 -12.76
CA LYS A 150 -3.30 1.74 -13.11
C LYS A 150 -3.66 1.43 -14.57
N LEU A 151 -4.92 1.10 -14.82
CA LEU A 151 -5.46 1.00 -16.17
C LEU A 151 -6.62 1.99 -16.27
N ASP A 152 -6.38 3.18 -16.84
CA ASP A 152 -7.42 4.18 -17.06
C ASP A 152 -8.03 4.03 -18.47
N GLU A 153 -9.27 3.56 -18.55
CA GLU A 153 -10.01 3.47 -19.81
C GLU A 153 -10.23 4.85 -20.47
N LYS A 154 -10.14 5.96 -19.71
CA LYS A 154 -10.22 7.32 -20.29
C LYS A 154 -8.98 7.74 -21.07
N SER A 155 -7.84 7.08 -20.86
CA SER A 155 -6.61 7.36 -21.62
C SER A 155 -6.68 6.86 -23.07
N ILE A 156 -7.70 6.06 -23.41
CA ILE A 156 -7.91 5.46 -24.75
C ILE A 156 -8.30 6.50 -25.81
N ASN A 157 -8.68 7.73 -25.42
CA ASN A 157 -9.10 8.78 -26.35
C ASN A 157 -7.97 9.75 -26.74
N GLU A 158 -6.79 9.64 -26.13
CA GLU A 158 -5.62 10.50 -26.35
C GLU A 158 -4.35 9.65 -26.42
N ASP A 159 -3.89 9.34 -27.63
CA ASP A 159 -2.78 8.41 -27.89
C ASP A 159 -1.51 8.71 -27.07
N GLU A 160 -1.16 9.99 -26.89
CA GLU A 160 0.03 10.39 -26.11
C GLU A 160 -0.10 10.04 -24.62
N LYS A 161 -1.29 10.21 -24.03
CA LYS A 161 -1.54 9.89 -22.63
C LYS A 161 -1.47 8.39 -22.40
N MET A 162 -2.05 7.60 -23.32
CA MET A 162 -1.96 6.15 -23.29
C MET A 162 -0.50 5.66 -23.39
N ILE A 163 0.28 6.19 -24.33
CA ILE A 163 1.69 5.81 -24.50
C ILE A 163 2.49 6.12 -23.23
N ARG A 164 2.28 7.29 -22.62
CA ARG A 164 2.92 7.65 -21.35
C ARG A 164 2.55 6.70 -20.22
N GLU A 165 1.27 6.37 -20.07
CA GLU A 165 0.79 5.47 -19.02
C GLU A 165 1.37 4.06 -19.18
N VAL A 166 1.41 3.52 -20.40
CA VAL A 166 2.03 2.22 -20.72
C VAL A 166 3.54 2.26 -20.44
N SER A 167 4.24 3.29 -20.88
CA SER A 167 5.69 3.45 -20.64
C SER A 167 6.02 3.49 -19.14
N CYS A 168 5.22 4.20 -18.34
CA CYS A 168 5.42 4.24 -16.90
C CYS A 168 5.16 2.88 -16.23
N GLN A 169 4.17 2.12 -16.69
CA GLN A 169 3.93 0.76 -16.18
C GLN A 169 5.09 -0.19 -16.49
N ILE A 170 5.69 -0.09 -17.69
CA ILE A 170 6.90 -0.85 -18.05
C ILE A 170 8.04 -0.53 -17.07
N SER A 171 8.26 0.74 -16.73
CA SER A 171 9.30 1.12 -15.75
C SER A 171 9.11 0.45 -14.38
N ILE A 172 7.87 0.25 -13.92
CA ILE A 172 7.62 -0.45 -12.66
C ILE A 172 7.91 -1.93 -12.76
N ILE A 173 7.59 -2.54 -13.90
CA ILE A 173 7.89 -3.95 -14.14
C ILE A 173 9.41 -4.16 -14.17
N GLU A 174 10.17 -3.28 -14.81
CA GLU A 174 11.63 -3.30 -14.81
C GLU A 174 12.19 -3.22 -13.38
N LEU A 175 11.72 -2.26 -12.59
CA LEU A 175 12.11 -2.13 -11.18
C LEU A 175 11.80 -3.40 -10.38
N ALA A 176 10.64 -4.02 -10.61
CA ALA A 176 10.28 -5.27 -9.95
C ALA A 176 11.21 -6.43 -10.34
N ILE A 177 11.61 -6.50 -11.62
CA ILE A 177 12.57 -7.50 -12.10
C ILE A 177 13.92 -7.30 -11.41
N ASP A 178 14.41 -6.06 -11.31
CA ASP A 178 15.68 -5.75 -10.66
C ASP A 178 15.66 -6.11 -9.17
N LEU A 179 14.56 -5.81 -8.46
CA LEU A 179 14.37 -6.21 -7.06
C LEU A 179 14.37 -7.74 -6.89
N ILE A 180 13.75 -8.48 -7.81
CA ILE A 180 13.72 -9.95 -7.77
C ILE A 180 15.10 -10.53 -8.07
N ALA A 181 15.76 -10.05 -9.12
CA ALA A 181 17.10 -10.50 -9.51
C ALA A 181 18.11 -10.30 -8.38
N TYR A 182 17.96 -9.22 -7.62
CA TYR A 182 18.78 -8.97 -6.44
C TYR A 182 18.51 -9.96 -5.31
N SER A 183 17.26 -10.32 -5.04
CA SER A 183 16.90 -11.22 -3.93
C SER A 183 17.44 -12.66 -4.08
N ILE A 184 17.92 -13.02 -5.27
CA ILE A 184 18.39 -14.36 -5.63
C ILE A 184 19.93 -14.46 -5.60
N ASN A 185 20.65 -13.34 -5.56
CA ASN A 185 22.13 -13.29 -5.48
C ASN A 185 22.61 -13.04 -4.05
#